data_AF-A0A8T3MIZ0-F1
#
_entry.id   AF-A0A8T3MIZ0-F1
#
_cell.length_a   1.000
_cell.length_b   1.000
_cell.length_c   1.000
_cell.angle_alpha   90.00
_cell.angle_beta   90.00
_cell.angle_gamma   90.00
#
_symmetry.space_group_name_H-M   'P 1'
#
loop_
_entity.id
_entity.type
_entity.pdbx_description
1 polymer ?
#
loop_
_entity_poly.entity_id
_entity_poly.type
_entity_poly.pdbx_seq_one_letter_code
_entity_poly.pdbx_strand_id
1 'polypeptide(L)'
;MSAVRRGLLRQGDVLLIPVDRVPEGASVTESGPRLVLAEGEATGHAHAVLADEAKLAEALDGSLYLLVGGQGSSALVHEEHDTIPLSPGPYEVRRQREYVPPAPRGSASFRRVAD
;
A
#
# COMPACT_ATOMS: atom_id res chain seq x y z
N MET A 1 -23.20 -15.41 -0.42
CA MET A 1 -22.60 -14.07 -0.59
C MET A 1 -21.41 -14.23 -1.52
N SER A 2 -21.47 -13.65 -2.72
CA SER A 2 -20.35 -13.74 -3.68
C SER A 2 -19.17 -12.97 -3.11
N ALA A 3 -18.05 -13.63 -2.85
CA ALA A 3 -16.82 -12.96 -2.47
C ALA A 3 -16.43 -12.04 -3.63
N VAL A 4 -16.43 -10.72 -3.39
CA VAL A 4 -15.82 -9.76 -4.31
C VAL A 4 -14.35 -10.16 -4.40
N ARG A 5 -13.90 -10.56 -5.58
CA ARG A 5 -12.49 -10.91 -5.80
C ARG A 5 -11.67 -9.64 -5.63
N ARG A 6 -10.91 -9.55 -4.55
CA ARG A 6 -9.87 -8.53 -4.38
C ARG A 6 -8.70 -8.92 -5.28
N GLY A 7 -8.34 -8.03 -6.21
CA GLY A 7 -7.18 -8.19 -7.10
C GLY A 7 -5.94 -7.51 -6.55
N LEU A 8 -4.78 -7.76 -7.18
CA LEU A 8 -3.58 -6.96 -6.95
C LEU A 8 -3.83 -5.53 -7.46
N LEU A 9 -3.54 -4.52 -6.64
CA LEU A 9 -3.74 -3.11 -6.99
C LEU A 9 -2.41 -2.38 -6.87
N ARG A 10 -2.00 -1.69 -7.93
CA ARG A 10 -0.74 -0.96 -7.99
C ARG A 10 -1.01 0.50 -8.32
N GLN A 11 -0.35 1.40 -7.60
CA GLN A 11 -0.29 2.83 -7.90
C GLN A 11 1.13 3.30 -7.59
N GLY A 12 1.87 3.80 -8.60
CA GLY A 12 3.28 4.18 -8.48
C GLY A 12 4.13 3.13 -7.75
N ASP A 13 4.74 3.56 -6.65
CA ASP A 13 5.58 2.78 -5.75
C ASP A 13 4.82 2.02 -4.65
N VAL A 14 3.50 1.97 -4.68
CA VAL A 14 2.66 1.15 -3.79
C VAL A 14 2.00 -0.02 -4.54
N LEU A 15 2.12 -1.21 -3.96
CA LEU A 15 1.36 -2.40 -4.32
C LEU A 15 0.55 -2.89 -3.11
N LEU A 16 -0.76 -2.99 -3.28
CA LEU A 16 -1.67 -3.63 -2.33
C LEU A 16 -1.95 -5.06 -2.77
N ILE A 17 -1.60 -6.01 -1.90
CA ILE A 17 -1.82 -7.44 -2.11
C ILE A 17 -2.93 -7.88 -1.17
N PRO A 18 -4.10 -8.31 -1.66
CA PRO A 18 -5.14 -8.85 -0.79
C PRO A 18 -4.63 -10.08 -0.04
N VAL A 19 -4.87 -10.12 1.26
CA VAL A 19 -4.54 -11.27 2.10
C VAL A 19 -5.80 -11.78 2.80
N ASP A 20 -5.73 -12.99 3.34
CA ASP A 20 -6.86 -13.55 4.11
C ASP A 20 -6.89 -13.00 5.53
N ARG A 21 -5.72 -12.75 6.13
CA ARG A 21 -5.56 -12.23 7.49
C ARG A 21 -4.28 -11.43 7.65
N VAL A 22 -4.30 -10.49 8.59
CA VAL A 22 -3.08 -9.83 9.09
C VAL A 22 -2.36 -10.80 10.04
N PRO A 23 -1.01 -10.85 10.05
CA PRO A 23 -0.26 -11.69 10.98
C PRO A 23 -0.60 -11.43 12.45
N GLU A 24 -0.55 -12.49 13.26
CA GLU A 24 -0.68 -12.36 14.71
C GLU A 24 0.48 -11.52 15.27
N GLY A 25 0.18 -10.67 16.25
CA GLY A 25 1.17 -9.76 16.84
C GLY A 25 1.44 -8.49 16.02
N ALA A 26 0.82 -8.30 14.85
CA ALA A 26 0.85 -7.01 14.18
C ALA A 26 0.16 -5.94 15.03
N SER A 27 0.82 -4.80 15.16
CA SER A 27 0.34 -3.68 15.98
C SER A 27 -0.16 -2.55 15.09
N VAL A 28 -1.34 -2.01 15.41
CA VAL A 28 -1.89 -0.85 14.70
C VAL A 28 -1.01 0.36 14.99
N THR A 29 -0.43 0.94 13.94
CA THR A 29 0.44 2.12 14.01
C THR A 29 -0.34 3.40 13.73
N GLU A 30 -1.32 3.34 12.83
CA GLU A 30 -2.13 4.50 12.44
C GLU A 30 -3.59 4.09 12.16
N SER A 31 -4.52 5.02 12.36
CA SER A 31 -5.92 4.86 12.01
C SER A 31 -6.58 6.20 11.74
N GLY A 32 -7.45 6.27 10.74
CA GLY A 32 -8.14 7.51 10.43
C GLY A 32 -8.71 7.54 9.01
N PRO A 33 -9.31 8.67 8.61
CA PRO A 33 -9.98 8.78 7.33
C PRO A 33 -9.02 8.93 6.13
N ARG A 34 -7.75 9.28 6.41
CA ARG A 34 -6.65 9.36 5.45
C ARG A 34 -5.41 8.69 6.05
N LEU A 35 -4.84 7.71 5.36
CA LEU A 35 -3.60 7.03 5.77
C LEU A 35 -2.58 7.11 4.65
N VAL A 36 -1.36 7.55 4.94
CA VAL A 36 -0.28 7.64 3.94
C VAL A 36 0.52 6.34 3.92
N LEU A 37 0.59 5.69 2.76
CA LEU A 37 1.33 4.43 2.58
C LEU A 37 2.77 4.66 2.11
N ALA A 38 2.95 5.66 1.26
CA ALA A 38 4.26 6.14 0.79
C ALA A 38 4.16 7.62 0.42
N GLU A 39 5.26 8.34 0.63
CA GLU A 39 5.48 9.65 0.02
C GLU A 39 5.92 9.42 -1.43
N GLY A 40 5.32 10.11 -2.38
CA GLY A 40 5.71 10.08 -3.80
C GLY A 40 7.05 10.78 -4.04
N GLU A 41 7.56 10.72 -5.27
CA GLU A 41 8.85 11.28 -5.64
C GLU A 41 8.84 12.82 -5.71
N ALA A 42 7.69 13.41 -6.02
CA ALA A 42 7.47 14.85 -5.95
C ALA A 42 7.25 15.31 -4.50
N THR A 43 8.02 16.29 -4.04
CA THR A 43 7.90 16.84 -2.67
C THR A 43 6.47 17.31 -2.38
N GLY A 44 5.73 16.50 -1.63
CA GLY A 44 4.36 16.79 -1.17
C GLY A 44 3.28 15.82 -1.65
N HIS A 45 3.57 14.97 -2.64
CA HIS A 45 2.62 13.95 -3.10
C HIS A 45 2.67 12.69 -2.24
N ALA A 46 1.55 11.98 -2.14
CA ALA A 46 1.47 10.82 -1.27
C ALA A 46 0.48 9.78 -1.78
N HIS A 47 0.93 8.52 -1.82
CA HIS A 47 0.07 7.38 -2.02
C HIS A 47 -0.71 7.17 -0.72
N ALA A 48 -1.99 7.53 -0.74
CA ALA A 48 -2.81 7.57 0.46
C ALA A 48 -4.11 6.78 0.27
N VAL A 49 -4.61 6.22 1.37
CA VAL A 49 -5.93 5.60 1.43
C VAL A 49 -6.91 6.58 2.04
N LEU A 50 -8.01 6.85 1.33
CA LEU A 50 -9.18 7.53 1.85
C LEU A 50 -10.27 6.51 2.14
N ALA A 51 -10.75 6.45 3.38
CA ALA A 51 -11.77 5.48 3.79
C ALA A 51 -12.48 5.96 5.06
N ASP A 52 -13.74 5.57 5.28
CA ASP A 52 -14.43 5.87 6.54
C ASP A 52 -13.80 5.14 7.72
N GLU A 53 -13.31 3.92 7.48
CA GLU A 53 -12.62 3.08 8.45
C GLU A 53 -11.40 2.44 7.80
N ALA A 54 -10.21 2.91 8.16
CA ALA A 54 -8.97 2.24 7.80
C ALA A 54 -7.95 2.26 8.94
N LYS A 55 -7.12 1.22 8.98
CA LYS A 55 -6.00 1.09 9.93
C LYS A 55 -4.76 0.62 9.19
N LEU A 56 -3.61 1.17 9.58
CA LEU A 56 -2.31 0.65 9.19
C LEU A 56 -1.74 -0.12 10.38
N ALA A 57 -1.22 -1.31 10.12
CA ALA A 57 -0.59 -2.16 11.11
C ALA A 57 0.78 -2.62 10.63
N GLU A 58 1.72 -2.77 11.56
CA GLU A 58 3.06 -3.28 11.29
C GLU A 58 3.25 -4.61 12.01
N ALA A 59 3.70 -5.62 11.27
CA ALA A 59 4.07 -6.92 11.82
C ALA A 59 5.48 -6.88 12.43
N LEU A 60 5.81 -7.91 13.24
CA LEU A 60 7.11 -7.99 13.92
C LEU A 60 8.32 -8.05 12.97
N ASP A 61 8.11 -8.44 11.71
CA ASP A 61 9.13 -8.47 10.66
C ASP A 61 9.27 -7.15 9.88
N GLY A 62 8.51 -6.12 10.26
CA GLY A 62 8.47 -4.81 9.62
C GLY A 62 7.54 -4.74 8.40
N SER A 63 6.81 -5.81 8.08
CA SER A 63 5.83 -5.80 6.99
C SER A 63 4.61 -4.94 7.35
N LEU A 64 4.14 -4.13 6.41
CA LEU A 64 2.99 -3.24 6.58
C LEU A 64 1.70 -3.88 6.06
N TYR A 65 0.61 -3.67 6.80
CA TYR A 65 -0.71 -4.18 6.47
C TYR A 65 -1.75 -3.07 6.58
N LEU A 66 -2.57 -2.92 5.54
CA LEU A 66 -3.72 -2.04 5.51
C LEU A 66 -4.98 -2.86 5.80
N LEU A 67 -5.77 -2.42 6.78
CA LEU A 67 -7.11 -2.94 7.03
C LEU A 67 -8.14 -1.91 6.57
N VAL A 68 -8.92 -2.25 5.55
CA VAL A 68 -10.04 -1.43 5.07
C VAL A 68 -11.33 -2.00 5.66
N GLY A 69 -12.03 -1.20 6.47
CA GLY A 69 -13.29 -1.54 7.12
C GLY A 69 -14.52 -0.96 6.42
N GLY A 70 -15.67 -1.11 7.07
CA GLY A 70 -16.94 -0.51 6.63
C GLY A 70 -17.56 -1.08 5.34
N GLN A 71 -18.72 -0.49 4.99
CA GLN A 71 -19.43 -0.69 3.72
C GLN A 71 -19.33 0.56 2.81
N GLY A 72 -18.62 1.60 3.27
CA GLY A 72 -18.47 2.87 2.58
C GLY A 72 -17.46 2.84 1.45
N SER A 73 -17.31 3.97 0.75
CA SER A 73 -16.32 4.12 -0.31
C SER A 73 -14.92 4.18 0.28
N SER A 74 -14.03 3.33 -0.22
CA SER A 74 -12.60 3.39 0.09
C SER A 74 -11.81 3.47 -1.21
N ALA A 75 -10.71 4.23 -1.21
CA ALA A 75 -9.92 4.45 -2.41
C ALA A 75 -8.44 4.67 -2.09
N LEU A 76 -7.57 4.17 -2.97
CA LEU A 76 -6.16 4.50 -3.04
C LEU A 76 -6.00 5.67 -4.02
N VAL A 77 -5.41 6.77 -3.55
CA VAL A 77 -5.26 8.04 -4.27
C VAL A 77 -3.81 8.49 -4.27
N HIS A 78 -3.44 9.18 -5.34
CA HIS A 78 -2.20 9.92 -5.50
C HIS A 78 -2.49 11.12 -6.40
N GLU A 79 -1.77 12.22 -6.22
CA GLU A 79 -1.97 13.46 -6.97
C GLU A 79 -1.77 13.30 -8.50
N GLU A 80 -0.92 12.35 -8.91
CA GLU A 80 -0.54 12.12 -10.32
C GLU A 80 -1.12 10.84 -10.92
N HIS A 81 -1.90 10.06 -10.16
CA HIS A 81 -2.46 8.80 -10.63
C HIS A 81 -3.97 8.74 -10.51
N ASP A 82 -4.57 7.91 -11.36
CA ASP A 82 -5.98 7.61 -11.28
C ASP A 82 -6.31 6.94 -9.94
N THR A 83 -7.44 7.37 -9.37
CA THR A 83 -7.98 6.80 -8.13
C THR A 83 -8.34 5.34 -8.32
N ILE A 84 -7.90 4.48 -7.40
CA ILE A 84 -8.21 3.05 -7.42
C ILE A 84 -9.22 2.73 -6.29
N PRO A 85 -10.43 2.26 -6.59
CA PRO A 85 -11.38 1.87 -5.56
C PRO A 85 -10.90 0.62 -4.81
N LEU A 86 -11.05 0.63 -3.49
CA LEU A 86 -10.66 -0.46 -2.60
C LEU A 86 -11.90 -1.18 -2.08
N SER A 87 -11.87 -2.51 -2.14
CA SER A 87 -12.86 -3.34 -1.45
C SER A 87 -12.47 -3.52 0.02
N PRO A 88 -13.43 -3.66 0.96
CA PRO A 88 -13.13 -3.97 2.34
C PRO A 88 -12.34 -5.26 2.51
N GLY A 89 -11.46 -5.28 3.51
CA GLY A 89 -10.60 -6.40 3.86
C GLY A 89 -9.13 -6.00 4.08
N PRO A 90 -8.30 -6.98 4.47
CA PRO A 90 -6.88 -6.76 4.70
C PRO A 90 -6.06 -6.86 3.41
N TYR A 91 -5.04 -6.00 3.33
CA TYR A 91 -4.04 -5.96 2.28
C TYR A 91 -2.64 -5.91 2.91
N GLU A 92 -1.70 -6.66 2.36
CA GLU A 92 -0.27 -6.41 2.57
C GLU A 92 0.14 -5.21 1.70
N VAL A 93 0.85 -4.25 2.28
CA VAL A 93 1.35 -3.05 1.60
C VAL A 93 2.81 -3.30 1.25
N ARG A 94 3.13 -3.35 -0.04
CA ARG A 94 4.50 -3.46 -0.54
C ARG A 94 4.94 -2.20 -1.26
N ARG A 95 6.07 -1.65 -0.82
CA ARG A 95 6.76 -0.59 -1.55
C ARG A 95 7.53 -1.19 -2.73
N GLN A 96 7.26 -0.70 -3.93
CA GLN A 96 7.97 -1.12 -5.12
C GLN A 96 9.34 -0.46 -5.19
N ARG A 97 10.30 -1.18 -5.77
CA ARG A 97 11.67 -0.71 -5.98
C ARG A 97 12.10 -1.01 -7.41
N GLU A 98 12.71 -0.04 -8.07
CA GLU A 98 13.30 -0.22 -9.38
C GLU A 98 14.63 -0.95 -9.25
N TYR A 99 14.81 -2.00 -10.04
CA TYR A 99 16.10 -2.68 -10.14
C TYR A 99 17.04 -1.88 -11.04
N VAL A 100 18.17 -1.45 -10.48
CA VAL A 100 19.25 -0.86 -11.26
C VAL A 100 20.31 -1.93 -11.48
N PRO A 101 20.47 -2.42 -12.74
CA PRO A 101 21.48 -3.43 -13.02
C PRO A 101 22.87 -2.92 -12.62
N PRO A 102 23.69 -3.78 -12.00
CA PRO A 102 25.04 -3.38 -11.65
C PRO A 102 25.81 -2.97 -12.90
N ALA A 103 26.63 -1.92 -12.79
CA ALA A 103 27.68 -1.68 -13.76
C ALA A 103 28.59 -2.92 -13.86
N PRO A 104 29.35 -3.14 -14.94
CA PRO A 104 30.12 -4.37 -15.19
C PRO A 104 31.11 -4.83 -14.08
N ARG A 105 31.30 -4.04 -13.01
CA ARG A 105 32.12 -4.36 -11.84
C ARG A 105 31.46 -3.95 -10.49
N GLY A 106 30.14 -3.84 -10.40
CA GLY A 106 29.42 -3.38 -9.20
C GLY A 106 28.45 -4.41 -8.60
N SER A 107 28.02 -4.19 -7.35
CA SER A 107 26.90 -4.91 -6.75
C SER A 107 25.56 -4.36 -7.25
N ALA A 108 24.52 -5.20 -7.27
CA ALA A 108 23.17 -4.77 -7.63
C ALA A 108 22.69 -3.64 -6.69
N SER A 109 22.09 -2.60 -7.27
CA SER A 109 21.50 -1.50 -6.51
C SER A 109 20.02 -1.38 -6.85
N PHE A 110 19.23 -0.85 -5.92
CA PHE A 110 17.80 -0.67 -6.11
C PHE A 110 17.46 0.80 -5.83
N ARG A 111 16.65 1.41 -6.68
CA ARG A 111 16.05 2.73 -6.45
C ARG A 111 14.57 2.57 -6.10
N ARG A 112 13.89 3.63 -5.68
CA ARG A 112 12.42 3.63 -5.64
C ARG A 112 11.91 3.58 -7.09
N VAL A 113 10.71 3.03 -7.29
CA VAL A 113 10.08 3.08 -8.61
C VAL A 113 9.56 4.48 -8.83
N ALA A 114 9.88 5.06 -9.98
CA ALA A 114 9.31 6.33 -10.39
C ALA A 114 7.78 6.22 -10.49
N ASP A 115 7.08 7.24 -9.98
CA ASP A 115 5.62 7.36 -9.99
C ASP A 115 5.02 7.12 -11.38
#